data_AF-A0A365U842-F1
#
_entry.id   AF-A0A365U842-F1
#
_cell.length_a   1.000
_cell.length_b   1.000
_cell.length_c   1.000
_cell.angle_alpha   90.00
_cell.angle_beta   90.00
_cell.angle_gamma   90.00
#
_symmetry.space_group_name_H-M   'P 1'
#
loop_
_entity.id
_entity.type
_entity.pdbx_description
1 polymer ?
#
loop_
_entity_poly.entity_id
_entity_poly.type
_entity_poly.pdbx_seq_one_letter_code
_entity_poly.pdbx_strand_id
1 'polypeptide(L)'
;MGLIGRLVDALFGESRNVLKETAEVFRVNAEAEAVRDADAQAAALAQFAAEFAHPRRGAFDRLVDGLNRLPRPAMALGTLALFAAAMAAPLWFAERMRALAAVPEPLWWLLGAVVSFYFGARHQAKGQEFQRALAAGLLRAAPRARQAAAEAPGESNPALDDWRARGARPATR
;
A
#
# COMPACT_ATOMS: atom_id res chain seq x y z
N MET A 1 13.75 -13.47 -66.38
CA MET A 1 14.22 -12.25 -65.69
C MET A 1 13.90 -11.03 -66.55
N GLY A 2 12.62 -10.64 -66.60
CA GLY A 2 12.16 -9.59 -67.52
C GLY A 2 12.18 -8.22 -66.87
N LEU A 3 12.84 -7.24 -67.51
CA LEU A 3 12.81 -5.83 -67.13
C LEU A 3 11.39 -5.26 -67.00
N ILE A 4 10.42 -5.84 -67.71
CA ILE A 4 9.02 -5.43 -67.68
C ILE A 4 8.38 -5.69 -66.30
N GLY A 5 8.76 -6.78 -65.61
CA GLY A 5 8.27 -7.05 -64.25
C GLY A 5 8.75 -6.00 -63.24
N ARG A 6 10.00 -5.54 -63.37
CA ARG A 6 10.56 -4.49 -62.50
C ARG A 6 9.94 -3.11 -62.74
N LEU A 7 9.53 -2.82 -63.97
CA LEU A 7 8.89 -1.56 -64.32
C LEU A 7 7.45 -1.50 -63.82
N VAL A 8 6.73 -2.63 -63.86
CA VAL A 8 5.38 -2.74 -63.30
C VAL A 8 5.42 -2.75 -61.76
N ASP A 9 6.40 -3.43 -61.14
CA ASP A 9 6.58 -3.37 -59.68
C ASP A 9 7.03 -2.00 -59.19
N ALA A 10 7.82 -1.25 -59.97
CA ALA A 10 8.19 0.13 -59.62
C ALA A 10 7.02 1.12 -59.76
N LEU A 11 6.13 0.92 -60.76
CA LEU A 11 4.96 1.78 -60.97
C LEU A 11 3.76 1.45 -60.07
N PHE A 12 3.61 0.19 -59.65
CA PHE A 12 2.43 -0.27 -58.90
C PHE A 12 2.74 -0.83 -57.50
N GLY A 13 4.00 -1.09 -57.16
CA GLY A 13 4.40 -1.67 -55.87
C GLY A 13 4.44 -0.65 -54.72
N GLU A 14 4.73 0.61 -55.01
CA GLU A 14 4.82 1.69 -54.01
C GLU A 14 3.42 2.22 -53.59
N SER A 15 2.44 2.11 -54.49
CA SER A 15 1.07 2.61 -54.32
C SER A 15 0.20 1.83 -53.33
N ARG A 16 0.57 0.60 -52.91
CA ARG A 16 -0.17 -0.12 -51.86
C ARG A 16 0.03 0.50 -50.48
N ASN A 17 1.20 1.10 -50.23
CA ASN A 17 1.49 1.75 -48.95
C ASN A 17 0.77 3.10 -48.87
N VAL A 18 0.76 3.86 -49.97
CA VAL A 18 0.09 5.17 -50.08
C VAL A 18 -1.44 5.06 -50.00
N LEU A 19 -2.04 3.99 -50.53
CA LEU A 19 -3.48 3.75 -50.39
C LEU A 19 -3.89 3.40 -48.96
N LYS A 20 -3.03 2.70 -48.20
CA LYS A 20 -3.25 2.46 -46.78
C LYS A 20 -3.14 3.76 -45.99
N GLU A 21 -2.11 4.55 -46.28
CA GLU A 21 -1.85 5.85 -45.66
C GLU A 21 -2.94 6.89 -45.99
N THR A 22 -3.57 6.81 -47.18
CA THR A 22 -4.68 7.69 -47.58
C THR A 22 -6.05 7.18 -47.10
N ALA A 23 -6.25 5.87 -46.95
CA ALA A 23 -7.48 5.32 -46.37
C ALA A 23 -7.59 5.58 -44.85
N GLU A 24 -6.45 5.63 -44.15
CA GLU A 24 -6.37 6.05 -42.74
C GLU A 24 -6.70 7.55 -42.54
N VAL A 25 -6.65 8.37 -43.61
CA VAL A 25 -7.06 9.79 -43.59
C VAL A 25 -8.59 9.97 -43.66
N PHE A 26 -9.34 9.00 -44.21
CA PHE A 26 -10.79 9.08 -44.35
C PHE A 26 -11.58 8.17 -43.39
N ARG A 27 -10.90 7.27 -42.68
CA ARG A 27 -11.52 6.39 -41.69
C ARG A 27 -10.61 6.33 -40.47
N VAL A 28 -11.11 6.84 -39.34
CA VAL A 28 -10.42 6.76 -38.06
C VAL A 28 -10.01 5.32 -37.80
N ASN A 29 -8.71 5.12 -37.60
CA ASN A 29 -8.12 3.82 -37.35
C ASN A 29 -8.59 3.40 -35.94
N ALA A 30 -9.59 2.52 -35.87
CA ALA A 30 -10.28 2.15 -34.62
C ALA A 30 -9.31 1.62 -33.55
N GLU A 31 -8.23 0.95 -33.96
CA GLU A 31 -7.14 0.55 -33.06
C GLU A 31 -6.41 1.77 -32.46
N ALA A 32 -6.08 2.77 -33.27
CA ALA A 32 -5.37 3.96 -32.82
C ALA A 32 -6.25 4.86 -31.94
N GLU A 33 -7.58 4.80 -32.10
CA GLU A 33 -8.56 5.45 -31.23
C GLU A 33 -8.69 4.70 -29.91
N ALA A 34 -8.78 3.36 -29.95
CA ALA A 34 -8.82 2.52 -28.75
C ALA A 34 -7.54 2.64 -27.90
N VAL A 35 -6.36 2.75 -28.52
CA VAL A 35 -5.09 3.01 -27.82
C VAL A 35 -5.09 4.39 -27.17
N ARG A 36 -5.55 5.43 -27.87
CA ARG A 36 -5.65 6.79 -27.30
C ARG A 36 -6.63 6.86 -26.14
N ASP A 37 -7.76 6.18 -26.22
CA ASP A 37 -8.74 6.09 -25.13
C ASP A 37 -8.19 5.32 -23.92
N ALA A 38 -7.47 4.22 -24.15
CA ALA A 38 -6.80 3.47 -23.09
C ALA A 38 -5.71 4.30 -22.40
N ASP A 39 -4.90 5.03 -23.16
CA ASP A 39 -3.88 5.93 -22.64
C ASP A 39 -4.50 7.09 -21.86
N ALA A 40 -5.59 7.68 -22.35
CA ALA A 40 -6.32 8.73 -21.64
C ALA A 40 -6.91 8.22 -20.32
N GLN A 41 -7.49 7.01 -20.30
CA GLN A 41 -7.98 6.37 -19.07
C GLN A 41 -6.85 6.05 -18.10
N ALA A 42 -5.72 5.51 -18.58
CA ALA A 42 -4.56 5.21 -17.76
C ALA A 42 -3.97 6.48 -17.14
N ALA A 43 -3.87 7.57 -17.92
CA ALA A 43 -3.42 8.87 -17.45
C ALA A 43 -4.37 9.46 -16.40
N ALA A 44 -5.68 9.38 -16.64
CA ALA A 44 -6.69 9.84 -15.68
C ALA A 44 -6.61 9.05 -14.35
N LEU A 45 -6.45 7.72 -14.41
CA LEU A 45 -6.28 6.88 -13.22
C LEU A 45 -4.97 7.17 -12.49
N ALA A 46 -3.87 7.42 -13.22
CA ALA A 46 -2.58 7.79 -12.64
C ALA A 46 -2.65 9.16 -11.93
N GLN A 47 -3.34 10.13 -12.53
CA GLN A 47 -3.58 11.43 -11.91
C GLN A 47 -4.45 11.30 -10.67
N PHE A 48 -5.58 10.58 -10.76
CA PHE A 48 -6.42 10.31 -9.59
C PHE A 48 -5.63 9.62 -8.48
N ALA A 49 -4.80 8.62 -8.81
CA ALA A 49 -3.95 7.97 -7.82
C ALA A 49 -2.94 8.93 -7.17
N ALA A 50 -2.35 9.85 -7.94
CA ALA A 50 -1.42 10.86 -7.43
C ALA A 50 -2.09 11.88 -6.51
N GLU A 51 -3.32 12.31 -6.83
CA GLU A 51 -4.10 13.24 -6.03
C GLU A 51 -4.58 12.61 -4.71
N PHE A 52 -5.03 11.34 -4.74
CA PHE A 52 -5.46 10.63 -3.54
C PHE A 52 -4.32 9.99 -2.72
N ALA A 53 -3.09 9.94 -3.25
CA ALA A 53 -1.93 9.42 -2.53
C ALA A 53 -1.52 10.29 -1.32
N HIS A 54 -1.87 11.57 -1.33
CA HIS A 54 -1.49 12.52 -0.28
C HIS A 54 -2.71 12.97 0.51
N PRO A 55 -3.10 12.26 1.59
CA PRO A 55 -4.07 12.81 2.53
C PRO A 55 -3.46 14.09 3.13
N ARG A 56 -3.95 15.26 2.67
CA ARG A 56 -3.57 16.57 3.20
C ARG A 56 -4.09 16.70 4.63
N ARG A 57 -3.39 16.08 5.58
CA ARG A 57 -3.69 16.18 7.01
C ARG A 57 -3.62 17.65 7.41
N GLY A 58 -4.71 18.19 7.96
CA GLY A 58 -4.78 19.59 8.37
C GLY A 58 -3.81 19.90 9.51
N ALA A 59 -3.58 21.18 9.79
CA ALA A 59 -2.84 21.59 10.99
C ALA A 59 -3.52 21.10 12.28
N PHE A 60 -4.86 21.10 12.30
CA PHE A 60 -5.67 20.53 13.37
C PHE A 60 -5.42 19.03 13.56
N ASP A 61 -5.45 18.24 12.48
CA ASP A 61 -5.18 16.80 12.55
C ASP A 61 -3.80 16.51 13.12
N ARG A 62 -2.78 17.29 12.73
CA ARG A 62 -1.41 17.16 13.27
C ARG A 62 -1.33 17.51 14.75
N LEU A 63 -2.07 18.53 15.19
CA LEU A 63 -2.15 18.88 16.62
C LEU A 63 -2.80 17.75 17.42
N VAL A 64 -3.93 17.23 16.95
CA VAL A 64 -4.66 16.13 17.60
C VAL A 64 -3.82 14.85 17.60
N ASP A 65 -3.12 14.56 16.50
CA ASP A 65 -2.16 13.44 16.43
C ASP A 65 -1.01 13.62 17.42
N GLY A 66 -0.49 14.84 17.55
CA GLY A 66 0.54 15.19 18.52
C GLY A 66 0.05 14.92 19.95
N LEU A 67 -1.12 15.46 20.30
CA LEU A 67 -1.75 15.28 21.62
C LEU A 67 -1.98 13.81 21.95
N ASN A 68 -2.43 13.01 20.98
CA ASN A 68 -2.60 11.56 21.13
C ASN A 68 -1.29 10.77 21.24
N ARG A 69 -0.14 11.38 20.91
CA ARG A 69 1.20 10.78 21.02
C ARG A 69 1.95 11.23 22.28
N LEU A 70 1.52 12.31 22.92
CA LEU A 70 2.09 12.82 24.17
C LEU A 70 2.06 11.84 25.36
N PRO A 71 1.12 10.88 25.50
CA PRO A 71 1.10 10.00 26.67
C PRO A 71 2.42 9.26 26.89
N ARG A 72 3.05 8.75 25.82
CA ARG A 72 4.33 8.02 25.92
C ARG A 72 5.48 8.89 26.44
N PRO A 73 5.78 10.04 25.82
CA PRO A 73 6.75 11.00 26.36
C PRO A 73 6.42 11.48 27.77
N ALA A 74 5.15 11.76 28.05
CA ALA A 74 4.72 12.24 29.35
C ALA A 74 4.96 11.21 30.47
N MET A 75 4.76 9.91 30.21
CA MET A 75 5.06 8.86 31.19
C MET A 75 6.56 8.76 31.50
N ALA A 76 7.42 8.88 30.49
CA ALA A 76 8.87 8.84 30.66
C ALA A 76 9.40 10.09 31.38
N LEU A 77 9.01 11.28 30.92
CA LEU A 77 9.41 12.53 31.55
C LEU A 77 8.80 12.69 32.95
N GLY A 78 7.56 12.22 33.15
CA GLY A 78 6.88 12.24 34.43
C GLY A 78 7.56 11.36 35.48
N THR A 79 8.03 10.17 35.10
CA THR A 79 8.79 9.31 36.02
C THR A 79 10.14 9.93 36.37
N LEU A 80 10.87 10.48 35.40
CA LEU A 80 12.12 11.21 35.67
C LEU A 80 11.88 12.43 36.58
N ALA A 81 10.82 13.20 36.33
CA ALA A 81 10.44 14.33 37.15
C ALA A 81 10.05 13.92 38.58
N LEU A 82 9.39 12.77 38.75
CA LEU A 82 9.06 12.23 40.07
C LEU A 82 10.32 11.93 40.89
N PHE A 83 11.32 11.29 40.28
CA PHE A 83 12.61 11.03 40.94
C PHE A 83 13.36 12.32 41.26
N ALA A 84 13.37 13.27 40.31
CA ALA A 84 13.97 14.58 40.54
C ALA A 84 13.28 15.34 41.70
N ALA A 85 11.95 15.33 41.75
CA ALA A 85 11.18 15.96 42.82
C ALA A 85 11.44 15.33 44.19
N ALA A 86 11.58 14.01 44.24
CA ALA A 86 11.93 13.30 45.48
C ALA A 86 13.31 13.74 46.04
N MET A 87 14.28 14.00 45.16
CA MET A 87 15.62 14.48 45.55
C MET A 87 15.65 15.98 45.87
N ALA A 88 14.92 16.80 45.11
CA ALA A 88 14.92 18.24 45.26
C ALA A 88 14.14 18.73 46.49
N ALA A 89 13.02 18.07 46.84
CA ALA A 89 12.15 18.48 47.94
C ALA A 89 11.54 17.26 48.66
N PRO A 90 12.33 16.52 49.47
CA PRO A 90 11.91 15.23 50.03
C PRO A 90 10.73 15.33 51.00
N LEU A 91 10.65 16.38 51.83
CA LEU A 91 9.52 16.59 52.76
C LEU A 91 8.21 16.85 52.00
N TRP A 92 8.25 17.73 51.00
CA TRP A 92 7.12 18.02 50.13
C TRP A 92 6.63 16.74 49.43
N PHE A 93 7.57 15.95 48.89
CA PHE A 93 7.26 14.68 48.23
C PHE A 93 6.63 13.66 49.18
N ALA A 94 7.16 13.50 50.39
CA ALA A 94 6.67 12.55 51.38
C ALA A 94 5.22 12.83 51.80
N GLU A 95 4.84 14.10 51.93
CA GLU A 95 3.44 14.48 52.19
C GLU A 95 2.48 14.03 51.09
N ARG A 96 2.88 14.15 49.80
CA ARG A 96 2.05 13.69 48.68
C ARG A 96 1.98 12.17 48.62
N MET A 97 3.08 11.48 48.95
CA MET A 97 3.08 10.02 49.05
C MET A 97 2.17 9.50 50.17
N ARG A 98 2.08 10.20 51.31
CA ARG A 98 1.10 9.88 52.36
C ARG A 98 -0.33 10.03 51.88
N ALA A 99 -0.62 11.09 51.13
CA ALA A 99 -1.94 11.28 50.51
C ALA A 99 -2.26 10.17 49.49
N LEU A 100 -1.29 9.77 48.66
CA LEU A 100 -1.46 8.65 47.73
C LEU A 100 -1.68 7.31 48.44
N ALA A 101 -1.01 7.08 49.58
CA ALA A 101 -1.21 5.88 50.39
C ALA A 101 -2.61 5.80 51.02
N ALA A 102 -3.27 6.95 51.20
CA ALA A 102 -4.65 7.00 51.69
C ALA A 102 -5.70 6.68 50.61
N VAL A 103 -5.30 6.54 49.34
CA VAL A 103 -6.24 6.20 48.25
C VAL A 103 -6.75 4.77 48.43
N PRO A 104 -8.08 4.56 48.50
CA PRO A 104 -8.66 3.23 48.64
C PRO A 104 -8.27 2.26 47.52
N GLU A 105 -8.05 0.99 47.87
CA GLU A 105 -7.72 -0.08 46.92
C GLU A 105 -8.67 -0.16 45.71
N PRO A 106 -10.01 -0.04 45.84
CA PRO A 106 -10.92 -0.08 44.70
C PRO A 106 -10.64 0.98 43.63
N LEU A 107 -10.13 2.17 44.01
CA LEU A 107 -9.81 3.22 43.05
C LEU A 107 -8.58 2.88 42.21
N TRP A 108 -7.62 2.14 42.78
CA TRP A 108 -6.48 1.62 42.02
C TRP A 108 -6.93 0.60 40.97
N TRP A 109 -7.86 -0.29 41.34
CA TRP A 109 -8.48 -1.22 40.40
C TRP A 109 -9.22 -0.48 39.28
N LEU A 110 -10.00 0.55 39.62
CA LEU A 110 -10.70 1.37 38.63
C LEU A 110 -9.74 2.08 37.66
N LEU A 111 -8.68 2.71 38.19
CA LEU A 111 -7.65 3.34 37.36
C LEU A 111 -7.01 2.32 36.40
N GLY A 112 -6.63 1.15 36.91
CA GLY A 112 -6.07 0.06 36.12
C GLY A 112 -7.01 -0.41 35.02
N ALA A 113 -8.30 -0.58 35.33
CA ALA A 113 -9.33 -0.99 34.38
C ALA A 113 -9.53 0.05 33.26
N VAL A 114 -9.65 1.34 33.61
CA VAL A 114 -9.85 2.43 32.65
C VAL A 114 -8.65 2.57 31.70
N VAL A 115 -7.43 2.57 32.26
CA VAL A 115 -6.19 2.68 31.48
C VAL A 115 -6.03 1.46 30.57
N SER A 116 -6.25 0.25 31.09
CA SER A 116 -6.16 -0.99 30.32
C SER A 116 -7.18 -1.05 29.20
N PHE A 117 -8.42 -0.59 29.43
CA PHE A 117 -9.45 -0.52 28.40
C PHE A 117 -9.07 0.50 27.31
N TYR A 118 -8.62 1.71 27.67
CA TYR A 118 -8.23 2.74 26.71
C TYR A 118 -7.06 2.27 25.82
N PHE A 119 -5.96 1.82 26.44
CA PHE A 119 -4.78 1.38 25.69
C PHE A 119 -5.01 0.03 25.00
N GLY A 120 -5.78 -0.87 25.59
CA GLY A 120 -6.19 -2.14 24.99
C GLY A 120 -6.99 -1.93 23.71
N ALA A 121 -8.04 -1.09 23.76
CA ALA A 121 -8.84 -0.74 22.59
C ALA A 121 -8.01 -0.03 21.51
N ARG A 122 -7.13 0.92 21.90
CA ARG A 122 -6.26 1.62 20.94
C ARG A 122 -5.23 0.69 20.30
N HIS A 123 -4.68 -0.27 21.03
CA HIS A 123 -3.79 -1.27 20.48
C HIS A 123 -4.53 -2.22 19.51
N GLN A 124 -5.75 -2.62 19.84
CA GLN A 124 -6.59 -3.44 18.94
C GLN A 124 -6.91 -2.69 17.65
N ALA A 125 -7.30 -1.41 17.72
CA ALA A 125 -7.57 -0.59 16.55
C ALA A 125 -6.37 -0.51 15.59
N LYS A 126 -5.16 -0.33 16.14
CA LYS A 126 -3.92 -0.30 15.34
C LYS A 126 -3.59 -1.65 14.71
N GLY A 127 -3.88 -2.76 15.40
CA GLY A 127 -3.75 -4.10 14.84
C GLY A 127 -4.69 -4.34 13.64
N GLN A 128 -5.93 -3.86 13.74
CA GLN A 128 -6.87 -3.92 12.62
C GLN A 128 -6.41 -3.06 11.43
N GLU A 129 -5.84 -1.88 11.69
CA GLU A 129 -5.31 -1.01 10.65
C GLU A 129 -4.14 -1.68 9.88
N PHE A 130 -3.26 -2.39 10.58
CA PHE A 130 -2.19 -3.18 9.96
C PHE A 130 -2.72 -4.33 9.10
N GLN A 131 -3.71 -5.08 9.60
CA GLN A 131 -4.37 -6.15 8.83
C GLN A 131 -5.03 -5.61 7.56
N ARG A 132 -5.72 -4.46 7.65
CA ARG A 132 -6.31 -3.78 6.49
C ARG A 132 -5.26 -3.31 5.50
N ALA A 133 -4.13 -2.77 5.98
CA ALA A 133 -3.03 -2.34 5.12
C ALA A 133 -2.36 -3.52 4.38
N LEU A 134 -2.17 -4.67 5.06
CA LEU A 134 -1.70 -5.90 4.43
C LEU A 134 -2.65 -6.39 3.35
N ALA A 135 -3.96 -6.47 3.66
CA ALA A 135 -4.97 -6.87 2.69
C ALA A 135 -5.01 -5.95 1.46
N ALA A 136 -4.94 -4.63 1.66
CA ALA A 136 -4.86 -3.66 0.58
C ALA A 136 -3.57 -3.79 -0.25
N GLY A 137 -2.44 -4.07 0.40
CA GLY A 137 -1.16 -4.33 -0.26
C GLY A 137 -1.19 -5.57 -1.14
N LEU A 138 -1.77 -6.66 -0.65
CA LEU A 138 -1.96 -7.91 -1.41
C LEU A 138 -2.87 -7.70 -2.63
N LEU A 139 -3.97 -6.96 -2.48
CA LEU A 139 -4.87 -6.63 -3.60
C LEU A 139 -4.21 -5.76 -4.67
N ARG A 140 -3.30 -4.85 -4.28
CA ARG A 140 -2.52 -4.03 -5.22
C ARG A 140 -1.39 -4.82 -5.90
N ALA A 141 -0.81 -5.81 -5.22
CA ALA A 141 0.24 -6.65 -5.76
C ALA A 141 -0.30 -7.76 -6.68
N ALA A 142 -1.52 -8.23 -6.45
CA ALA A 142 -2.19 -9.28 -7.23
C ALA A 142 -2.22 -9.02 -8.76
N PRO A 143 -2.63 -7.84 -9.27
CA PRO A 143 -2.61 -7.58 -10.71
C PRO A 143 -1.20 -7.54 -11.30
N ARG A 144 -0.19 -7.01 -10.57
CA ARG A 144 1.22 -7.06 -11.00
C ARG A 144 1.77 -8.48 -11.05
N ALA A 145 1.43 -9.31 -10.08
CA ALA A 145 1.83 -10.72 -10.07
C ALA A 145 1.17 -11.49 -11.23
N ARG A 146 -0.09 -11.18 -11.56
CA ARG A 146 -0.78 -11.75 -12.73
C ARG A 146 -0.21 -11.26 -14.06
N GLN A 147 0.14 -9.98 -14.18
CA GLN A 147 0.81 -9.43 -15.36
C GLN A 147 2.20 -10.04 -15.54
N ALA A 148 3.01 -10.12 -14.48
CA ALA A 148 4.31 -10.77 -14.53
C ALA A 148 4.22 -12.26 -14.88
N ALA A 149 3.16 -12.96 -14.46
CA ALA A 149 2.90 -14.34 -14.85
C ALA A 149 2.39 -14.49 -16.30
N ALA A 150 1.76 -13.45 -16.87
CA ALA A 150 1.28 -13.43 -18.24
C ALA A 150 2.34 -12.95 -19.25
N GLU A 151 3.27 -12.09 -18.81
CA GLU A 151 4.43 -11.61 -19.57
C GLU A 151 5.62 -12.56 -19.50
N ALA A 152 5.61 -13.53 -18.57
CA ALA A 152 6.58 -14.61 -18.57
C ALA A 152 6.50 -15.35 -19.93
N PRO A 153 7.59 -15.41 -20.71
CA PRO A 153 7.63 -16.22 -21.92
C PRO A 153 7.19 -17.63 -21.56
N GLY A 154 6.52 -18.33 -22.48
CA GLY A 154 6.10 -19.73 -22.34
C GLY A 154 7.26 -20.73 -22.22
N GLU A 155 8.25 -20.45 -21.39
CA GLU A 155 9.23 -21.41 -20.92
C GLU A 155 8.50 -22.32 -19.94
N SER A 156 8.11 -23.49 -20.44
CA SER A 156 7.87 -24.68 -19.62
C SER A 156 9.02 -24.78 -18.62
N ASN A 157 8.69 -24.54 -17.35
CA ASN A 157 9.64 -24.63 -16.26
C ASN A 157 9.86 -26.12 -15.97
N PRO A 158 10.98 -26.72 -16.38
CA PRO A 158 11.16 -28.17 -16.33
C PRO A 158 11.15 -28.69 -14.90
N ALA A 159 11.61 -27.88 -13.94
CA ALA A 159 11.60 -28.22 -12.53
C ALA A 159 10.18 -28.22 -11.94
N LEU A 160 9.31 -27.33 -12.43
CA LEU A 160 7.91 -27.26 -12.01
C LEU A 160 7.09 -28.42 -12.59
N ASP A 161 7.37 -28.79 -13.84
CA ASP A 161 6.73 -29.92 -14.52
C ASP A 161 7.18 -31.26 -13.92
N ASP A 162 8.46 -31.40 -13.58
CA ASP A 162 9.01 -32.56 -12.85
C ASP A 162 8.45 -32.67 -11.42
N TRP A 163 8.29 -31.55 -10.70
CA TRP A 163 7.65 -31.55 -9.38
C TRP A 163 6.18 -31.97 -9.43
N ARG A 164 5.40 -31.49 -10.41
CA ARG A 164 4.00 -31.91 -10.62
C ARG A 164 3.90 -33.39 -10.99
N ALA A 165 4.82 -33.88 -11.84
CA ALA A 165 4.89 -35.29 -12.21
C ALA A 165 5.24 -36.20 -11.02
N ARG A 166 6.07 -35.72 -10.09
CA ARG A 166 6.40 -36.44 -8.84
C ARG A 166 5.28 -36.40 -7.81
N GLY A 167 4.56 -35.28 -7.69
CA GLY A 167 3.42 -35.13 -6.78
C GLY A 167 2.18 -35.94 -7.18
N ALA A 168 2.06 -36.31 -8.46
CA ALA A 168 0.96 -37.14 -8.97
C ALA A 168 1.17 -38.66 -8.82
N ARG A 169 2.36 -39.11 -8.36
CA ARG A 169 2.60 -40.53 -8.06
C ARG A 169 2.26 -40.81 -6.60
N PRO A 170 1.17 -41.54 -6.29
CA PRO A 170 0.96 -42.01 -4.92
C PRO A 170 2.14 -42.90 -4.53
N ALA A 171 2.74 -42.62 -3.37
CA ALA A 171 3.81 -43.42 -2.81
C ALA A 171 3.30 -44.84 -2.52
N THR A 172 3.48 -45.76 -3.47
CA THR A 172 3.33 -47.19 -3.24
C THR A 172 4.53 -47.66 -2.43
N ARG A 173 4.24 -48.07 -1.18
CA ARG A 173 5.09 -48.91 -0.33
C ARG A 173 5.44 -50.22 -1.02
#